data_AF-A0A9E5L3A3-F1
#
_entry.id   AF-A0A9E5L3A3-F1
#
_cell.length_a   1.000
_cell.length_b   1.000
_cell.length_c   1.000
_cell.angle_alpha   90.00
_cell.angle_beta   90.00
_cell.angle_gamma   90.00
#
_symmetry.space_group_name_H-M   'P 1'
#
loop_
_entity.id
_entity.type
_entity.pdbx_description
1 polymer ?
#
loop_
_entity_poly.entity_id
_entity_poly.type
_entity_poly.pdbx_seq_one_letter_code
_entity_poly.pdbx_strand_id
1 'polypeptide(L)'
;MANPLGYALAQATFNALNHAMKEVKPGAPVFNYSNAMSNFIKKTGFSLILKLTGHGVGVKVHEAPHIYNYPRKDTKKIFFKPGMVLAFEPITAITSTDFEHRDSAWNLYCKNSDLGAHREYTIVVTEN
;
A
#
# COMPACT_ATOMS: atom_id res chain seq x y z
N MET A 1 -0.35 27.89 7.49
CA MET A 1 -0.78 26.96 8.56
C MET A 1 -0.74 25.54 8.02
N ALA A 2 -0.23 24.57 8.77
CA ALA A 2 -0.23 23.17 8.35
C ALA A 2 -1.68 22.65 8.24
N ASN A 3 -2.01 21.93 7.18
CA ASN A 3 -3.33 21.30 6.99
C ASN A 3 -3.46 20.12 7.98
N PRO A 4 -4.27 20.23 9.06
CA PRO A 4 -4.30 19.19 10.10
C PRO A 4 -4.85 17.85 9.58
N LEU A 5 -5.80 17.90 8.65
CA LEU A 5 -6.37 16.72 8.01
C LEU A 5 -5.33 16.02 7.12
N GLY A 6 -4.57 16.78 6.34
CA GLY A 6 -3.47 16.25 5.53
C GLY A 6 -2.37 15.62 6.39
N TYR A 7 -2.02 16.24 7.51
CA TYR A 7 -1.07 15.67 8.47
C TYR A 7 -1.60 14.36 9.08
N ALA A 8 -2.86 14.33 9.51
CA ALA A 8 -3.48 13.13 10.04
C ALA A 8 -3.54 11.99 8.99
N LEU A 9 -3.87 12.31 7.74
CA LEU A 9 -3.86 11.35 6.63
C LEU A 9 -2.45 10.77 6.43
N ALA A 10 -1.43 11.62 6.30
CA ALA A 10 -0.05 11.17 6.10
C ALA A 10 0.48 10.31 7.26
N GLN A 11 0.09 10.63 8.50
CA GLN A 11 0.44 9.82 9.67
C GLN A 11 -0.32 8.50 9.71
N ALA A 12 -1.60 8.48 9.32
CA ALA A 12 -2.36 7.24 9.19
C ALA A 12 -1.74 6.30 8.15
N THR A 13 -1.33 6.81 6.98
CA THR A 13 -0.65 6.02 5.94
C THR A 13 0.64 5.41 6.46
N PHE A 14 1.48 6.22 7.11
CA PHE A 14 2.76 5.79 7.67
C PHE A 14 2.59 4.73 8.77
N ASN A 15 1.70 4.99 9.72
CA ASN A 15 1.43 4.07 10.83
C ASN A 15 0.81 2.76 10.35
N ALA A 16 -0.08 2.82 9.35
CA ALA A 16 -0.66 1.63 8.75
C ALA A 16 0.39 0.77 8.04
N LEU A 17 1.28 1.39 7.25
CA LEU A 17 2.38 0.70 6.59
C LEU A 17 3.29 0.03 7.64
N ASN A 18 3.76 0.78 8.63
CA ASN A 18 4.59 0.24 9.71
C ASN A 18 3.92 -0.90 10.48
N HIS A 19 2.61 -0.81 10.71
CA HIS A 19 1.85 -1.87 11.35
C HIS A 19 1.78 -3.11 10.48
N ALA A 20 1.45 -2.96 9.20
CA ALA A 20 1.30 -4.06 8.25
C ALA A 20 2.63 -4.76 7.92
N MET A 21 3.76 -4.04 7.96
CA MET A 21 5.09 -4.63 7.74
C MET A 21 5.44 -5.72 8.75
N LYS A 22 4.81 -5.74 9.94
CA LYS A 22 5.00 -6.80 10.94
C LYS A 22 4.51 -8.17 10.47
N GLU A 23 3.67 -8.20 9.43
CA GLU A 23 3.17 -9.43 8.81
C GLU A 23 4.08 -9.96 7.70
N VAL A 24 5.10 -9.19 7.29
CA VAL A 24 6.04 -9.60 6.24
C VAL A 24 7.12 -10.47 6.86
N LYS A 25 6.90 -11.78 6.82
CA LYS A 25 7.79 -12.80 7.35
C LYS A 25 7.95 -13.95 6.35
N PRO A 26 9.11 -14.60 6.29
CA PRO A 26 9.31 -15.77 5.45
C PRO A 26 8.23 -16.83 5.68
N GLY A 27 7.66 -17.34 4.59
CA GLY A 27 6.57 -18.33 4.63
C GLY A 27 5.19 -17.77 4.99
N ALA A 28 5.08 -16.51 5.42
CA ALA A 28 3.77 -15.89 5.64
C ALA A 28 3.10 -15.54 4.30
N PRO A 29 1.77 -15.66 4.19
CA PRO A 29 1.06 -15.28 2.98
C PRO A 29 1.00 -13.75 2.84
N VAL A 30 1.16 -13.24 1.61
CA VAL A 30 1.03 -11.80 1.27
C VAL A 30 -0.31 -11.23 1.76
N PHE A 31 -1.36 -12.08 1.76
CA PHE A 31 -2.66 -11.75 2.31
C PHE A 31 -2.62 -11.09 3.70
N ASN A 32 -1.71 -11.52 4.58
CA ASN A 32 -1.65 -11.01 5.96
C ASN A 32 -1.28 -9.52 5.98
N TYR A 33 -0.27 -9.11 5.20
CA TYR A 33 0.08 -7.70 5.01
C TYR A 33 -1.14 -6.91 4.51
N SER A 34 -1.77 -7.38 3.43
CA SER A 34 -2.91 -6.70 2.81
C SER A 34 -4.10 -6.54 3.77
N ASN A 35 -4.36 -7.56 4.58
CA ASN A 35 -5.41 -7.56 5.59
C ASN A 35 -5.10 -6.58 6.74
N ALA A 36 -3.87 -6.60 7.26
CA ALA A 36 -3.43 -5.68 8.31
C ALA A 36 -3.50 -4.21 7.84
N MET A 37 -3.01 -3.92 6.63
CA MET A 37 -3.05 -2.59 6.03
C MET A 37 -4.49 -2.07 5.89
N SER A 38 -5.37 -2.86 5.26
CA SER A 38 -6.78 -2.46 5.05
C SER A 38 -7.55 -2.29 6.36
N ASN A 39 -7.36 -3.19 7.32
CA ASN A 39 -8.05 -3.08 8.61
C ASN A 39 -7.56 -1.90 9.44
N PHE A 40 -6.27 -1.56 9.37
CA PHE A 40 -5.75 -0.36 10.03
C PHE A 40 -6.41 0.89 9.45
N ILE A 41 -6.35 1.08 8.13
CA ILE A 41 -6.88 2.30 7.49
C ILE A 41 -8.39 2.46 7.72
N LYS A 42 -9.17 1.38 7.61
CA LYS A 42 -10.61 1.42 7.91
C LYS A 42 -10.93 1.99 9.30
N LYS A 43 -10.12 1.71 10.31
CA LYS A 43 -10.30 2.23 11.68
C LYS A 43 -9.99 3.71 11.82
N THR A 44 -9.24 4.29 10.88
CA THR A 44 -8.89 5.72 10.88
C THR A 44 -9.98 6.61 10.27
N GLY A 45 -10.96 6.01 9.59
CA GLY A 45 -11.97 6.74 8.81
C GLY A 45 -11.49 7.17 7.40
N PHE A 46 -10.23 6.92 7.06
CA PHE A 46 -9.69 7.11 5.71
C PHE A 46 -9.90 5.89 4.81
N SER A 47 -9.55 6.06 3.54
CA SER A 47 -9.74 5.08 2.46
C SER A 47 -8.42 4.72 1.78
N LEU A 48 -8.41 3.60 1.07
CA LEU A 48 -7.29 3.15 0.23
C LEU A 48 -7.66 3.33 -1.24
N ILE A 49 -6.70 3.79 -2.05
CA ILE A 49 -6.80 3.70 -3.50
C ILE A 49 -6.57 2.24 -3.91
N LEU A 50 -7.60 1.60 -4.48
CA LEU A 50 -7.63 0.14 -4.63
C LEU A 50 -6.98 -0.37 -5.93
N LYS A 51 -6.76 0.50 -6.92
CA LYS A 51 -6.21 0.12 -8.22
C LYS A 51 -4.69 0.27 -8.33
N LEU A 52 -4.04 0.84 -7.31
CA LEU A 52 -2.60 0.99 -7.22
C LEU A 52 -2.05 0.04 -6.16
N THR A 53 -0.92 -0.59 -6.46
CA THR A 53 -0.37 -1.69 -5.66
C THR A 53 1.14 -1.64 -5.69
N GLY A 54 1.77 -2.16 -4.64
CA GLY A 54 3.18 -2.49 -4.72
C GLY A 54 3.48 -3.63 -5.66
N HIS A 55 4.76 -3.96 -5.75
CA HIS A 55 5.27 -4.88 -6.75
C HIS A 55 6.60 -5.52 -6.30
N GLY A 56 7.02 -6.58 -6.98
CA GLY A 56 8.42 -6.98 -6.97
C GLY A 56 9.27 -5.93 -7.69
N VAL A 57 10.50 -5.74 -7.24
CA VAL A 57 11.45 -4.79 -7.83
C VAL A 57 12.88 -5.31 -7.68
N GLY A 58 13.75 -4.97 -8.61
CA GLY A 58 15.18 -5.28 -8.51
C GLY A 58 15.79 -5.58 -9.88
N VAL A 59 15.24 -6.57 -10.59
CA VAL A 59 15.66 -6.85 -11.98
C VAL A 59 14.94 -5.92 -12.94
N LYS A 60 13.62 -5.74 -12.74
CA LYS A 60 12.81 -4.74 -13.42
C LYS A 60 12.33 -3.70 -12.42
N VAL A 61 11.95 -2.52 -12.93
CA VAL A 61 11.31 -1.47 -12.12
C VAL A 61 10.01 -2.00 -11.52
N HIS A 62 9.21 -2.73 -12.30
CA HIS A 62 8.02 -3.42 -11.84
C HIS A 62 8.06 -4.89 -12.28
N GLU A 63 7.91 -5.80 -11.32
CA GLU A 63 7.79 -7.23 -11.56
C GLU A 63 6.85 -7.91 -10.57
N ALA A 64 6.56 -9.18 -10.79
CA ALA A 64 5.72 -9.95 -9.89
C ALA A 64 6.41 -10.17 -8.53
N PRO A 65 5.66 -10.34 -7.43
CA PRO A 65 4.19 -10.31 -7.35
C PRO A 65 3.64 -8.90 -7.16
N HIS A 66 2.36 -8.69 -7.50
CA HIS A 66 1.63 -7.50 -7.05
C HIS A 66 1.35 -7.57 -5.55
N ILE A 67 1.62 -6.47 -4.85
CA ILE A 67 1.42 -6.31 -3.41
C ILE A 67 0.24 -5.38 -3.17
N TYR A 68 -0.96 -5.98 -3.05
CA TYR A 68 -2.19 -5.23 -2.81
C TYR A 68 -2.24 -4.70 -1.38
N ASN A 69 -2.76 -3.48 -1.20
CA ASN A 69 -3.00 -2.87 0.10
C ASN A 69 -4.35 -3.28 0.74
N TYR A 70 -5.10 -4.16 0.08
CA TYR A 70 -6.35 -4.75 0.57
C TYR A 70 -6.40 -6.26 0.30
N PRO A 71 -7.04 -7.04 1.19
CA PRO A 71 -7.00 -8.50 1.10
C PRO A 71 -7.75 -9.00 -0.13
N ARG A 72 -7.11 -9.88 -0.89
CA ARG A 72 -7.70 -10.60 -2.03
C ARG A 72 -7.51 -12.10 -1.88
N LYS A 73 -8.44 -12.90 -2.40
CA LYS A 73 -8.40 -14.37 -2.19
C LYS A 73 -7.18 -15.04 -2.85
N ASP A 74 -6.73 -14.50 -3.99
CA ASP A 74 -5.56 -14.93 -4.74
C ASP A 74 -4.25 -14.74 -3.95
N THR A 75 -4.12 -13.66 -3.17
CA THR A 75 -2.90 -13.39 -2.38
C THR A 75 -2.69 -14.34 -1.20
N LYS A 76 -3.65 -15.22 -0.89
CA LYS A 76 -3.48 -16.31 0.10
C LYS A 76 -2.54 -17.42 -0.39
N LYS A 77 -2.29 -17.50 -1.70
CA LYS A 77 -1.42 -18.52 -2.31
C LYS A 77 -0.03 -17.98 -2.64
N ILE A 78 0.23 -16.71 -2.36
CA ILE A 78 1.52 -16.06 -2.56
C ILE A 78 2.15 -15.92 -1.19
N PHE A 79 3.36 -16.44 -1.02
CA PHE A 79 4.09 -16.44 0.24
C PHE A 79 5.37 -15.63 0.09
N PHE A 80 5.73 -14.88 1.12
CA PHE A 80 7.02 -14.22 1.17
C PHE A 80 8.13 -15.26 1.25
N LYS A 81 9.15 -15.11 0.41
CA LYS A 81 10.32 -16.00 0.38
C LYS A 81 11.58 -15.17 0.58
N PRO A 82 12.58 -15.69 1.32
CA PRO A 82 13.88 -15.05 1.42
C PRO A 82 14.45 -14.69 0.04
N GLY A 83 15.08 -13.51 -0.06
CA GLY A 83 15.64 -12.96 -1.29
C GLY A 83 14.63 -12.21 -2.18
N MET A 84 13.32 -12.27 -1.90
CA MET A 84 12.37 -11.39 -2.59
C MET A 84 12.65 -9.93 -2.26
N VAL A 85 12.71 -9.08 -3.28
CA VAL A 85 12.79 -7.62 -3.12
C VAL A 85 11.47 -7.01 -3.58
N LEU A 86 10.81 -6.28 -2.68
CA LEU A 86 9.42 -5.88 -2.83
C LEU A 86 9.22 -4.42 -2.42
N ALA A 87 8.42 -3.71 -3.21
CA ALA A 87 7.87 -2.39 -2.88
C ALA A 87 6.51 -2.55 -2.17
N PHE A 88 6.36 -1.88 -1.04
CA PHE A 88 5.13 -1.76 -0.27
C PHE A 88 4.70 -0.30 -0.23
N GLU A 89 3.72 0.05 -1.04
CA GLU A 89 3.39 1.43 -1.41
C GLU A 89 1.89 1.77 -1.24
N PRO A 90 1.37 1.84 -0.01
CA PRO A 90 -0.01 2.26 0.19
C PRO A 90 -0.26 3.72 -0.19
N ILE A 91 -1.27 3.91 -1.04
CA ILE A 91 -1.86 5.21 -1.33
C ILE A 91 -3.23 5.26 -0.66
N THR A 92 -3.40 6.23 0.24
CA THR A 92 -4.65 6.47 0.98
C THR A 92 -5.25 7.81 0.60
N ALA A 93 -6.55 7.96 0.80
CA ALA A 93 -7.26 9.22 0.62
C ALA A 93 -8.28 9.46 1.72
N ILE A 94 -8.85 10.67 1.80
CA ILE A 94 -9.90 10.97 2.79
C ILE A 94 -11.10 10.04 2.60
N THR A 95 -11.62 9.97 1.38
CA THR A 95 -12.78 9.15 1.00
C THR A 95 -12.63 8.43 -0.34
N SER A 96 -11.76 8.93 -1.24
CA SER A 96 -11.56 8.32 -2.56
C SER A 96 -11.00 6.90 -2.47
N THR A 97 -11.65 5.96 -3.15
CA THR A 97 -11.15 4.58 -3.32
C THR A 97 -10.55 4.33 -4.71
N ASP A 98 -10.64 5.32 -5.57
CA ASP A 98 -10.21 5.28 -6.97
C ASP A 98 -9.55 6.61 -7.35
N PHE A 99 -8.83 6.59 -8.45
CA PHE A 99 -8.16 7.76 -9.00
C PHE A 99 -8.62 8.02 -10.44
N GLU A 100 -8.29 9.20 -10.94
CA GLU A 100 -8.46 9.57 -12.33
C GLU A 100 -7.23 10.31 -12.84
N HIS A 101 -7.03 10.24 -14.16
CA HIS A 101 -6.02 11.04 -14.82
C HIS A 101 -6.59 12.42 -15.12
N ARG A 102 -5.83 13.47 -14.84
CA ARG A 102 -6.12 14.84 -15.32
C ARG A 102 -4.85 15.43 -15.89
N ASP A 103 -4.99 16.33 -16.86
CA ASP A 103 -3.92 17.11 -17.49
C ASP A 103 -2.85 16.31 -18.26
N SER A 104 -2.67 15.02 -17.97
CA SER A 104 -1.77 14.10 -18.66
C SER A 104 -2.16 12.65 -18.40
N ALA A 105 -1.53 11.74 -19.14
CA ALA A 105 -1.64 10.29 -18.92
C ALA A 105 -0.88 9.79 -17.67
N TRP A 106 -0.23 10.67 -16.90
CA TRP A 106 0.63 10.30 -15.77
C TRP A 106 0.16 10.83 -14.43
N ASN A 107 -0.44 12.03 -14.41
CA ASN A 107 -0.86 12.65 -13.16
C ASN A 107 -2.14 12.01 -12.65
N LEU A 108 -2.07 11.42 -11.46
CA LEU A 108 -3.20 10.77 -10.81
C LEU A 108 -3.79 11.71 -9.75
N TYR A 109 -5.11 11.86 -9.80
CA TYR A 109 -5.88 12.64 -8.86
C TYR A 109 -6.88 11.75 -8.16
N CYS A 110 -7.11 11.97 -6.87
CA CYS A 110 -8.19 11.29 -6.17
C CYS A 110 -9.53 11.67 -6.81
N LYS A 111 -10.38 10.68 -7.08
CA LYS A 111 -11.62 10.87 -7.86
C LYS A 111 -12.59 11.87 -7.21
N ASN A 112 -12.63 11.94 -5.88
CA ASN A 112 -13.46 12.91 -5.16
C ASN A 112 -12.76 14.28 -4.98
N SER A 113 -11.62 14.50 -5.65
CA SER A 113 -10.76 15.70 -5.49
C SER A 113 -10.32 15.96 -4.04
N ASP A 114 -10.28 14.92 -3.21
CA ASP A 114 -9.80 14.98 -1.84
C ASP A 114 -8.29 14.75 -1.74
N LEU A 115 -7.74 14.91 -0.53
CA LEU A 115 -6.32 14.70 -0.28
C LEU A 115 -5.94 13.23 -0.41
N GLY A 116 -4.81 12.97 -1.06
CA GLY A 116 -4.11 11.70 -1.06
C GLY A 116 -2.82 11.75 -0.25
N ALA A 117 -2.41 10.61 0.29
CA ALA A 117 -1.10 10.42 0.90
C ALA A 117 -0.49 9.09 0.45
N HIS A 118 0.82 9.11 0.23
CA HIS A 118 1.59 7.97 -0.23
C HIS A 118 2.80 7.75 0.70
N ARG A 119 3.10 6.49 0.99
CA ARG A 119 4.31 6.04 1.67
C ARG A 119 4.79 4.77 1.01
N GLU A 120 6.10 4.61 0.90
CA GLU A 120 6.69 3.43 0.27
C GLU A 120 7.89 2.94 1.06
N TYR A 121 8.01 1.61 1.18
CA TYR A 121 9.24 0.92 1.53
C TYR A 121 9.63 -0.07 0.46
N THR A 122 10.89 -0.04 0.06
CA THR A 122 11.53 -1.16 -0.64
C THR A 122 12.24 -2.03 0.39
N ILE A 123 11.90 -3.31 0.45
CA ILE A 123 12.51 -4.25 1.40
C ILE A 123 13.02 -5.49 0.70
N VAL A 124 14.01 -6.12 1.32
CA VAL A 124 14.40 -7.50 1.03
C VAL A 124 13.87 -8.41 2.13
N VAL A 125 13.23 -9.52 1.75
CA VAL A 125 12.82 -10.55 2.70
C VAL A 125 14.05 -11.37 3.09
N THR A 126 14.36 -11.43 4.38
CA THR A 126 15.48 -12.19 4.94
C THR A 126 15.04 -13.58 5.40
N GLU A 127 15.92 -14.38 5.99
CA GLU A 127 15.59 -15.73 6.50
C GLU A 127 14.79 -15.71 7.82
N ASN A 128 14.70 -14.55 8.50
CA ASN A 128 14.07 -14.35 9.79
C ASN A 128 13.25 -13.06 9.87
#